data_AF-A0A9D3Q2S3-F1
#
_entry.id   AF-A0A9D3Q2S3-F1
#
_cell.length_a   1.000
_cell.length_b   1.000
_cell.length_c   1.000
_cell.angle_alpha   90.00
_cell.angle_beta   90.00
_cell.angle_gamma   90.00
#
_symmetry.space_group_name_H-M   'P 1'
#
loop_
_entity.id
_entity.type
_entity.pdbx_description
1 polymer ?
#
loop_
_entity_poly.entity_id
_entity_poly.type
_entity_poly.pdbx_seq_one_letter_code
_entity_poly.pdbx_strand_id
1 'polypeptide(L)'
;MQTAILPDSKTPLDVNSSPETTTTITHTTPSISGSQPLPLSGSLPPPVTDVSRLCPCNLLEGQCDVNCCCDKDCVGDFKLFTSCSVEKLVADPQLCSQDTVQYSLSTAADGWARVQTSVTQEVNPNILCIQRANYKAGLSFGTPEVPTDGNFDGLFQQFAGFSFASMGDGGTSNQVAPQVSPGYTYADVIWTQEESGERGFFRLPAPAGTAHCSDANPAAFLEDRTTSCTRPFRLAQDCTTLPALSLQMYTSFSIFSDKTENSTVAVDVTSIVLQALDGTRTLLDTTDGSSFGPMLGEDDSVCNNVVLQVSYIITYGEMGTIVSTAASLVLGAVDRIMLPIQQEFGVMFVQESTTPAVLPLSGNPGYVAGLPLVAGSRTAEYPFSRDCLGATGPRVPVLFGLNMVSGCTLRFEESANCSLVSELILRVLRGTDFPGYVASFGNSPANAVMDWVQIKTQTTSTGTTSCSVPLSLDLEVKWTKYGSLVNPQAQIVNVTEVIQTNTSSLSSLSGGGGILFISTSVTFTDVSAAGQPGYRAAPTIDAKLPYDFFFPFV
;
A
#
# COMPACT_ATOMS: atom_id res chain seq x y z
N MET A 1 -39.28 -61.48 -52.32
CA MET A 1 -38.42 -61.08 -53.46
C MET A 1 -38.58 -59.59 -53.65
N GLN A 2 -37.44 -58.89 -53.74
CA GLN A 2 -37.25 -57.51 -54.21
C GLN A 2 -37.75 -56.34 -53.33
N THR A 3 -36.81 -55.84 -52.52
CA THR A 3 -36.14 -54.51 -52.68
C THR A 3 -36.69 -53.64 -53.84
N ALA A 4 -36.79 -52.30 -53.75
CA ALA A 4 -35.73 -51.38 -53.35
C ALA A 4 -36.16 -49.89 -53.48
N ILE A 5 -35.51 -49.03 -52.69
CA ILE A 5 -34.84 -47.75 -53.07
C ILE A 5 -35.68 -46.43 -53.13
N LEU A 6 -35.23 -45.52 -52.23
CA LEU A 6 -35.26 -44.03 -52.14
C LEU A 6 -34.76 -43.30 -53.43
N PRO A 7 -34.51 -41.96 -53.51
CA PRO A 7 -34.54 -40.85 -52.51
C PRO A 7 -35.13 -39.49 -52.98
N ASP A 8 -35.16 -38.52 -52.04
CA ASP A 8 -34.86 -37.06 -52.08
C ASP A 8 -35.11 -36.23 -53.37
N SER A 9 -35.55 -34.97 -53.33
CA SER A 9 -35.06 -33.86 -52.48
C SER A 9 -35.85 -32.54 -52.71
N LYS A 10 -35.70 -31.61 -51.74
CA LYS A 10 -35.69 -30.13 -51.83
C LYS A 10 -36.98 -29.27 -51.69
N THR A 11 -36.91 -28.54 -50.57
CA THR A 11 -37.08 -27.08 -50.34
C THR A 11 -38.42 -26.50 -49.87
N PRO A 12 -38.37 -25.45 -49.00
CA PRO A 12 -39.43 -25.06 -48.07
C PRO A 12 -40.13 -23.76 -48.45
N LEU A 13 -41.26 -23.47 -47.80
CA LEU A 13 -41.61 -22.18 -47.17
C LEU A 13 -43.04 -22.27 -46.58
N ASP A 14 -43.19 -21.65 -45.41
CA ASP A 14 -44.33 -20.83 -44.98
C ASP A 14 -44.98 -21.13 -43.62
N VAL A 15 -45.18 -20.01 -42.94
CA VAL A 15 -45.69 -19.73 -41.61
C VAL A 15 -47.22 -19.73 -41.63
N ASN A 16 -47.89 -20.36 -40.66
CA ASN A 16 -49.13 -19.81 -40.09
C ASN A 16 -49.59 -20.45 -38.75
N SER A 17 -49.97 -19.57 -37.82
CA SER A 17 -51.06 -19.64 -36.80
C SER A 17 -51.42 -20.93 -36.02
N SER A 18 -51.23 -20.84 -34.69
CA SER A 18 -51.99 -21.34 -33.50
C SER A 18 -53.05 -22.45 -33.63
N PRO A 19 -53.15 -23.38 -32.66
CA PRO A 19 -54.14 -23.17 -31.58
C PRO A 19 -53.73 -23.68 -30.17
N GLU A 20 -54.49 -23.20 -29.18
CA GLU A 20 -54.45 -23.55 -27.75
C GLU A 20 -54.45 -25.05 -27.45
N THR A 21 -53.70 -25.46 -26.42
CA THR A 21 -54.03 -26.67 -25.65
C THR A 21 -53.64 -26.52 -24.19
N THR A 22 -54.65 -26.63 -23.34
CA THR A 22 -54.66 -26.59 -21.88
C THR A 22 -53.61 -27.52 -21.27
N THR A 23 -52.70 -26.99 -20.45
CA THR A 23 -51.84 -27.80 -19.57
C THR A 23 -51.89 -27.29 -18.14
N THR A 24 -52.13 -28.25 -17.27
CA THR A 24 -52.41 -28.18 -15.84
C THR A 24 -51.24 -27.58 -15.06
N ILE A 25 -51.50 -26.53 -14.26
CA ILE A 25 -50.50 -25.96 -13.34
C ILE A 25 -50.44 -26.88 -12.10
N THR A 26 -49.44 -27.75 -12.05
CA THR A 26 -48.97 -28.36 -10.80
C THR A 26 -48.02 -27.39 -10.11
N HIS A 27 -48.45 -26.80 -8.99
CA HIS A 27 -47.56 -26.09 -8.07
C HIS A 27 -46.60 -27.08 -7.40
N THR A 28 -45.36 -27.15 -7.87
CA THR A 28 -44.25 -27.74 -7.13
C THR A 28 -43.59 -26.65 -6.29
N THR A 29 -43.86 -26.70 -5.00
CA THR A 29 -43.23 -25.90 -3.94
C THR A 29 -41.70 -26.13 -3.94
N PRO A 30 -40.85 -25.11 -3.76
CA PRO A 30 -39.41 -25.30 -3.66
C PRO A 30 -39.10 -26.11 -2.40
N SER A 31 -38.33 -27.18 -2.57
CA SER A 31 -37.78 -28.00 -1.49
C SER A 31 -36.86 -27.13 -0.62
N ILE A 32 -37.34 -26.78 0.56
CA ILE A 32 -36.54 -26.22 1.65
C ILE A 32 -35.50 -27.29 2.02
N SER A 33 -34.23 -27.01 1.73
CA SER A 33 -33.11 -27.82 2.21
C SER A 33 -33.23 -27.90 3.74
N GLY A 34 -33.33 -29.13 4.25
CA GLY A 34 -33.67 -29.41 5.63
C GLY A 34 -32.74 -28.67 6.59
N SER A 35 -33.35 -27.99 7.55
CA SER A 35 -32.67 -27.43 8.72
C SER A 35 -31.78 -28.52 9.34
N GLN A 36 -30.47 -28.25 9.38
CA GLN A 36 -29.52 -29.05 10.12
C GLN A 36 -30.02 -29.18 11.57
N PRO A 37 -30.07 -30.40 12.15
CA PRO A 37 -30.53 -30.57 13.52
C PRO A 37 -29.63 -29.75 14.47
N LEU A 38 -30.27 -29.12 15.46
CA LEU A 38 -29.57 -28.47 16.57
C LEU A 38 -28.55 -29.47 17.16
N PRO A 39 -27.32 -29.02 17.52
CA PRO A 39 -26.32 -29.90 18.11
C PRO A 39 -26.92 -30.58 19.35
N LEU A 40 -26.72 -31.89 19.46
CA LEU A 40 -27.06 -32.69 20.64
C LEU A 40 -26.54 -31.98 21.90
N SER A 41 -27.42 -31.76 22.89
CA SER A 41 -27.05 -31.17 24.16
C SER A 41 -25.86 -31.93 24.77
N GLY A 42 -24.74 -31.24 24.93
CA GLY A 42 -23.48 -31.81 25.44
C GLY A 42 -22.29 -31.72 24.47
N SER A 43 -22.52 -31.55 23.16
CA SER A 43 -21.44 -31.17 22.25
C SER A 43 -21.47 -29.67 22.00
N LEU A 44 -20.54 -28.95 22.62
CA LEU A 44 -20.31 -27.57 22.25
C LEU A 44 -19.91 -27.52 20.75
N PRO A 45 -20.19 -26.43 20.02
CA PRO A 45 -19.76 -26.29 18.63
C PRO A 45 -18.24 -26.44 18.50
N PRO A 46 -17.72 -26.97 17.38
CA PRO A 46 -16.28 -26.95 17.14
C PRO A 46 -15.79 -25.49 17.17
N PRO A 47 -14.59 -25.22 17.72
CA PRO A 47 -13.98 -23.91 17.61
C PRO A 47 -13.90 -23.52 16.14
N VAL A 48 -14.24 -22.26 15.84
CA VAL A 48 -14.39 -21.79 14.46
C VAL A 48 -13.04 -21.45 13.81
N THR A 49 -11.99 -21.26 14.62
CA THR A 49 -10.67 -20.84 14.15
C THR A 49 -9.78 -22.04 13.86
N ASP A 50 -9.54 -22.30 12.58
CA ASP A 50 -8.36 -23.03 12.15
C ASP A 50 -7.19 -22.04 12.12
N VAL A 51 -6.41 -21.99 13.20
CA VAL A 51 -5.28 -21.04 13.37
C VAL A 51 -4.26 -21.20 12.24
N SER A 52 -4.18 -22.38 11.63
CA SER A 52 -3.28 -22.64 10.49
C SER A 52 -3.68 -21.92 9.19
N ARG A 53 -4.90 -21.37 9.11
CA ARG A 53 -5.39 -20.59 7.96
C ARG A 53 -5.24 -19.09 8.14
N LEU A 54 -4.84 -18.65 9.33
CA LEU A 54 -4.70 -17.25 9.65
C LEU A 54 -3.30 -16.78 9.25
N CYS A 55 -3.21 -15.65 8.55
CA CYS A 55 -1.95 -15.03 8.22
C CYS A 55 -2.09 -13.50 8.21
N PRO A 56 -1.87 -12.84 9.36
CA PRO A 56 -2.06 -11.39 9.48
C PRO A 56 -1.08 -10.56 8.64
N CYS A 57 0.09 -11.12 8.31
CA CYS A 57 1.12 -10.43 7.53
C CYS A 57 1.05 -10.68 6.02
N ASN A 58 0.14 -11.54 5.53
CA ASN A 58 -0.12 -11.62 4.09
C ASN A 58 -0.96 -10.39 3.73
N LEU A 59 -0.26 -9.37 3.26
CA LEU A 59 -0.75 -8.08 2.82
C LEU A 59 -0.58 -7.91 1.31
N LEU A 60 0.00 -8.84 0.56
CA LEU A 60 0.08 -8.79 -0.90
C LEU A 60 -0.74 -9.95 -1.48
N GLU A 61 -1.80 -9.63 -2.24
CA GLU A 61 -2.59 -10.70 -2.86
C GLU A 61 -1.74 -11.41 -3.94
N GLY A 62 -1.49 -12.72 -3.80
CA GLY A 62 -0.80 -13.51 -4.82
C GLY A 62 0.66 -13.12 -5.06
N GLN A 63 1.29 -12.37 -4.15
CA GLN A 63 2.72 -12.10 -4.10
C GLN A 63 3.24 -12.35 -2.70
N CYS A 64 4.54 -12.61 -2.60
CA CYS A 64 5.16 -12.88 -1.31
C CYS A 64 5.35 -11.60 -0.48
N ASP A 65 4.74 -11.55 0.70
CA ASP A 65 5.12 -10.60 1.74
C ASP A 65 6.46 -10.99 2.37
N VAL A 66 7.49 -10.18 2.15
CA VAL A 66 8.85 -10.47 2.65
C VAL A 66 8.85 -10.60 4.18
N ASN A 67 9.51 -11.65 4.68
CA ASN A 67 9.50 -12.06 6.09
C ASN A 67 8.12 -12.55 6.62
N CYS A 68 7.07 -12.65 5.81
CA CYS A 68 5.80 -13.23 6.25
C CYS A 68 5.79 -14.76 6.15
N CYS A 69 6.22 -15.43 7.22
CA CYS A 69 6.39 -16.89 7.23
C CYS A 69 5.08 -17.70 7.14
N CYS A 70 3.92 -17.09 7.36
CA CYS A 70 2.62 -17.75 7.17
C CYS A 70 2.07 -17.60 5.75
N ASP A 71 2.73 -16.80 4.90
CA ASP A 71 2.29 -16.52 3.55
C ASP A 71 2.56 -17.72 2.64
N LYS A 72 1.51 -18.11 1.91
CA LYS A 72 1.53 -19.27 1.01
C LYS A 72 2.12 -18.93 -0.35
N ASP A 73 2.17 -17.65 -0.69
CA ASP A 73 2.70 -17.17 -1.97
C ASP A 73 4.24 -17.10 -1.94
N CYS A 74 4.85 -17.11 -0.74
CA CYS A 74 6.29 -17.00 -0.50
C CYS A 74 7.14 -18.27 -0.73
N VAL A 75 6.58 -19.37 -1.23
CA VAL A 75 7.30 -20.65 -1.34
C VAL A 75 8.61 -20.54 -2.15
N GLY A 76 8.65 -19.66 -3.16
CA GLY A 76 9.85 -19.36 -3.95
C GLY A 76 10.79 -18.31 -3.32
N ASP A 77 10.22 -17.39 -2.53
CA ASP A 77 10.86 -16.17 -2.06
C ASP A 77 11.35 -16.23 -0.60
N PHE A 78 11.08 -17.32 0.13
CA PHE A 78 11.63 -17.56 1.48
C PHE A 78 13.14 -17.41 1.55
N LYS A 79 13.82 -17.57 0.41
CA LYS A 79 15.25 -17.34 0.22
C LYS A 79 15.71 -15.92 0.55
N LEU A 80 14.83 -14.93 0.39
CA LEU A 80 15.10 -13.51 0.66
C LEU A 80 14.92 -13.14 2.13
N PHE A 81 14.36 -14.05 2.94
CA PHE A 81 13.93 -13.74 4.29
C PHE A 81 15.10 -13.80 5.26
N THR A 82 15.10 -12.89 6.23
CA THR A 82 16.04 -12.88 7.35
C THR A 82 15.36 -13.15 8.69
N SER A 83 14.05 -12.95 8.77
CA SER A 83 13.25 -13.18 9.98
C SER A 83 11.80 -13.54 9.65
N CYS A 84 10.99 -13.81 10.67
CA CYS A 84 9.55 -13.96 10.53
C CYS A 84 8.85 -12.78 11.22
N SER A 85 8.08 -11.98 10.47
CA SER A 85 7.29 -10.86 11.01
C SER A 85 6.24 -11.32 12.02
N VAL A 86 5.80 -12.58 11.92
CA VAL A 86 4.92 -13.25 12.88
C VAL A 86 5.58 -14.56 13.30
N GLU A 87 6.19 -14.56 14.49
CA GLU A 87 6.81 -15.77 15.04
C GLU A 87 5.81 -16.71 15.70
N LYS A 88 4.75 -16.15 16.30
CA LYS A 88 3.74 -16.92 17.04
C LYS A 88 2.36 -16.35 16.74
N LEU A 89 1.46 -17.22 16.29
CA LEU A 89 0.08 -16.87 16.00
C LEU A 89 -0.87 -17.54 17.00
N VAL A 90 -1.52 -16.71 17.80
CA VAL A 90 -2.52 -17.10 18.79
C VAL A 90 -3.85 -16.50 18.34
N ALA A 91 -4.92 -17.30 18.30
CA ALA A 91 -6.22 -16.85 17.81
C ALA A 91 -6.95 -15.95 18.82
N ASP A 92 -7.08 -16.41 20.07
CA ASP A 92 -7.69 -15.62 21.15
C ASP A 92 -7.01 -15.99 22.48
N PRO A 93 -6.21 -15.08 23.07
CA PRO A 93 -5.48 -15.37 24.31
C PRO A 93 -6.40 -15.71 25.48
N GLN A 94 -7.68 -15.38 25.42
CA GLN A 94 -8.64 -15.70 26.49
C GLN A 94 -9.05 -17.17 26.50
N LEU A 95 -8.77 -17.95 25.45
CA LEU A 95 -9.17 -19.36 25.38
C LEU A 95 -8.45 -20.23 26.42
N CYS A 96 -9.17 -21.15 27.06
CA CYS A 96 -8.60 -22.09 28.04
C CYS A 96 -7.56 -23.03 27.43
N SER A 97 -7.80 -23.45 26.19
CA SER A 97 -6.87 -24.25 25.41
C SER A 97 -7.03 -23.92 23.93
N GLN A 98 -5.92 -23.73 23.23
CA GLN A 98 -5.93 -23.44 21.80
C GLN A 98 -4.68 -23.97 21.11
N ASP A 99 -4.82 -24.25 19.81
CA ASP A 99 -3.70 -24.51 18.93
C ASP A 99 -3.01 -23.18 18.61
N THR A 100 -1.70 -23.18 18.71
CA THR A 100 -0.85 -22.03 18.46
C THR A 100 0.19 -22.42 17.42
N VAL A 101 0.32 -21.60 16.39
CA VAL A 101 1.29 -21.85 15.31
C VAL A 101 2.53 -21.03 15.58
N GLN A 102 3.69 -21.68 15.60
CA GLN A 102 4.98 -21.04 15.70
C GLN A 102 5.73 -21.17 14.37
N TYR A 103 6.17 -20.03 13.85
CA TYR A 103 6.98 -19.92 12.65
C TYR A 103 8.41 -19.59 13.07
N SER A 104 9.36 -20.34 12.54
CA SER A 104 10.79 -20.08 12.74
C SER A 104 11.54 -20.25 11.43
N LEU A 105 12.56 -19.43 11.22
CA LEU A 105 13.42 -19.52 10.05
C LEU A 105 14.63 -20.42 10.36
N SER A 106 14.90 -21.39 9.50
CA SER A 106 16.08 -22.25 9.59
C SER A 106 16.88 -22.16 8.30
N THR A 107 18.19 -22.02 8.39
CA THR A 107 19.07 -22.05 7.22
C THR A 107 19.28 -23.50 6.79
N ALA A 108 18.90 -23.83 5.55
CA ALA A 108 19.15 -25.14 4.99
C ALA A 108 20.60 -25.28 4.50
N ALA A 109 21.02 -26.52 4.21
CA ALA A 109 22.39 -26.84 3.78
C ALA A 109 22.80 -26.15 2.46
N ASP A 110 21.83 -25.61 1.71
CA ASP A 110 22.01 -24.83 0.49
C ASP A 110 22.23 -23.32 0.76
N GLY A 111 22.27 -22.90 2.03
CA GLY A 111 22.50 -21.51 2.46
C GLY A 111 21.24 -20.66 2.56
N TRP A 112 20.08 -21.20 2.17
CA TRP A 112 18.83 -20.43 2.09
C TRP A 112 17.92 -20.63 3.30
N ALA A 113 17.16 -19.59 3.62
CA ALA A 113 16.15 -19.61 4.65
C ALA A 113 14.97 -20.53 4.28
N ARG A 114 14.57 -21.38 5.21
CA ARG A 114 13.38 -22.24 5.15
C ARG A 114 12.52 -22.02 6.37
N VAL A 115 11.23 -21.77 6.14
CA VAL A 115 10.25 -21.66 7.20
C VAL A 115 9.95 -23.03 7.78
N GLN A 116 10.11 -23.15 9.10
CA GLN A 116 9.61 -24.27 9.89
C GLN A 116 8.34 -23.83 10.59
N THR A 117 7.29 -24.62 10.42
CA THR A 117 6.00 -24.44 11.10
C THR A 117 5.82 -25.55 12.13
N SER A 118 5.54 -25.16 13.37
CA SER A 118 5.15 -26.10 14.42
C SER A 118 3.83 -25.67 15.04
N VAL A 119 2.96 -26.64 15.32
CA VAL A 119 1.68 -26.40 15.99
C VAL A 119 1.79 -26.97 17.39
N THR A 120 1.60 -26.10 18.39
CA THR A 120 1.64 -26.47 19.81
C THR A 120 0.32 -26.12 20.47
N GLN A 121 -0.09 -26.92 21.45
CA GLN A 121 -1.30 -26.65 22.22
C GLN A 121 -0.92 -25.84 23.47
N GLU A 122 -1.45 -24.63 23.60
CA GLU A 122 -1.21 -23.75 24.73
C GLU A 122 -2.43 -23.71 25.65
N VAL A 123 -2.19 -23.63 26.97
CA VAL A 123 -3.23 -23.65 27.99
C VAL A 123 -3.19 -22.32 28.74
N ASN A 124 -4.32 -21.62 28.81
CA ASN A 124 -4.42 -20.38 29.58
C ASN A 124 -4.66 -20.71 31.07
N PRO A 125 -3.79 -20.26 31.99
CA PRO A 125 -3.92 -20.54 33.42
C PRO A 125 -5.04 -19.75 34.12
N ASN A 126 -5.70 -18.81 33.44
CA ASN A 126 -6.75 -17.99 34.01
C ASN A 126 -8.01 -18.81 34.29
N ILE A 127 -8.55 -18.70 35.51
CA ILE A 127 -9.78 -19.39 35.93
C ILE A 127 -11.03 -18.92 35.16
N LEU A 128 -10.99 -17.73 34.56
CA LEU A 128 -12.06 -17.17 33.73
C LEU A 128 -11.76 -17.30 32.22
N CYS A 129 -10.89 -18.23 31.83
CA CYS A 129 -10.62 -18.49 30.43
C CYS A 129 -11.89 -18.95 29.68
N ILE A 130 -11.97 -18.61 28.40
CA ILE A 130 -13.06 -18.97 27.50
C ILE A 130 -12.86 -20.42 27.05
N GLN A 131 -13.74 -21.32 27.46
CA GLN A 131 -13.56 -22.73 27.10
C GLN A 131 -13.82 -23.01 25.61
N ARG A 132 -14.73 -22.28 24.96
CA ARG A 132 -14.92 -22.27 23.50
C ARG A 132 -15.49 -20.93 23.02
N ALA A 133 -14.88 -20.36 21.99
CA ALA A 133 -15.41 -19.21 21.26
C ALA A 133 -16.24 -19.68 20.06
N ASN A 134 -17.54 -19.36 20.04
CA ASN A 134 -18.48 -19.71 18.97
C ASN A 134 -18.98 -18.49 18.18
N TYR A 135 -18.47 -17.29 18.46
CA TYR A 135 -18.91 -16.05 17.84
C TYR A 135 -18.01 -15.67 16.65
N LYS A 136 -18.42 -16.05 15.43
CA LYS A 136 -17.63 -15.85 14.21
C LYS A 136 -17.21 -14.39 13.96
N ALA A 137 -18.07 -13.42 14.30
CA ALA A 137 -17.82 -12.01 14.05
C ALA A 137 -16.88 -11.35 15.09
N GLY A 138 -16.41 -12.09 16.10
CA GLY A 138 -15.33 -11.67 17.01
C GLY A 138 -13.97 -12.28 16.68
N LEU A 139 -13.88 -13.07 15.61
CA LEU A 139 -12.67 -13.79 15.18
C LEU A 139 -11.93 -13.08 14.04
N SER A 140 -12.20 -11.79 13.85
CA SER A 140 -11.39 -10.97 12.96
C SER A 140 -9.96 -10.86 13.51
N PHE A 141 -9.01 -10.45 12.67
CA PHE A 141 -7.64 -10.19 13.12
C PHE A 141 -7.61 -8.93 14.00
N GLY A 142 -6.76 -8.89 15.01
CA GLY A 142 -6.57 -7.67 15.79
C GLY A 142 -5.95 -6.59 14.92
N THR A 143 -6.51 -5.38 14.91
CA THR A 143 -5.76 -4.23 14.38
C THR A 143 -4.48 -4.08 15.24
N PRO A 144 -3.28 -4.02 14.64
CA PRO A 144 -2.06 -3.79 15.39
C PRO A 144 -2.21 -2.56 16.29
N GLU A 145 -1.71 -2.65 17.51
CA GLU A 145 -1.81 -1.55 18.45
C GLU A 145 -0.97 -0.39 17.94
N VAL A 146 -1.61 0.77 17.74
CA VAL A 146 -0.92 1.95 17.21
C VAL A 146 0.00 2.50 18.32
N PRO A 147 1.28 2.77 18.03
CA PRO A 147 2.18 3.41 18.98
C PRO A 147 1.65 4.77 19.43
N THR A 148 1.55 4.95 20.73
CA THR A 148 1.21 6.18 21.44
C THR A 148 2.26 6.42 22.52
N ASP A 149 2.37 7.65 23.00
CA ASP A 149 3.34 7.99 24.07
C ASP A 149 3.19 7.11 25.33
N GLY A 150 2.00 6.55 25.58
CA GLY A 150 1.72 5.71 26.75
C GLY A 150 1.99 4.21 26.58
N ASN A 151 2.02 3.70 25.35
CA ASN A 151 2.27 2.27 25.07
C ASN A 151 3.55 2.03 24.23
N PHE A 152 4.23 3.10 23.79
CA PHE A 152 5.43 3.04 22.97
C PHE A 152 6.50 2.14 23.58
N ASP A 153 6.85 2.32 24.85
CA ASP A 153 7.91 1.52 25.48
C ASP A 153 7.57 0.01 25.51
N GLY A 154 6.28 -0.32 25.71
CA GLY A 154 5.81 -1.70 25.72
C GLY A 154 5.85 -2.34 24.33
N LEU A 155 5.34 -1.63 23.33
CA LEU A 155 5.38 -2.07 21.93
C LEU A 155 6.83 -2.14 21.42
N PHE A 156 7.64 -1.14 21.75
CA PHE A 156 9.04 -1.09 21.40
C PHE A 156 9.81 -2.27 21.99
N GLN A 157 9.60 -2.63 23.26
CA GLN A 157 10.24 -3.82 23.84
C GLN A 157 9.78 -5.13 23.19
N GLN A 158 8.53 -5.19 22.72
CA GLN A 158 7.98 -6.37 22.07
C GLN A 158 8.51 -6.58 20.65
N PHE A 159 8.82 -5.50 19.93
CA PHE A 159 9.22 -5.54 18.51
C PHE A 159 10.68 -5.13 18.25
N ALA A 160 11.41 -4.56 19.23
CA ALA A 160 12.81 -4.20 19.09
C ALA A 160 13.72 -5.45 19.23
N GLY A 161 13.74 -6.28 18.20
CA GLY A 161 14.84 -7.19 17.94
C GLY A 161 15.93 -6.45 17.17
N PHE A 162 16.87 -5.82 17.87
CA PHE A 162 18.01 -5.21 17.20
C PHE A 162 18.94 -6.29 16.64
N SER A 163 18.83 -6.59 15.36
CA SER A 163 19.83 -7.37 14.61
C SER A 163 21.01 -6.49 14.20
N PHE A 164 21.63 -5.77 15.14
CA PHE A 164 22.94 -5.19 14.88
C PHE A 164 23.97 -6.30 15.09
N ALA A 165 24.44 -6.90 13.99
CA ALA A 165 25.67 -7.66 14.03
C ALA A 165 26.79 -6.70 14.47
N SER A 166 27.23 -6.83 15.72
CA SER A 166 28.42 -6.16 16.22
C SER A 166 29.61 -6.66 15.40
N MET A 167 30.05 -5.85 14.43
CA MET A 167 31.35 -6.06 13.81
C MET A 167 32.42 -5.69 14.84
N GLY A 168 32.94 -6.72 15.52
CA GLY A 168 34.07 -6.58 16.43
C GLY A 168 34.21 -7.78 17.36
N ASP A 169 34.95 -8.80 16.94
CA ASP A 169 36.27 -9.01 17.53
C ASP A 169 37.12 -9.95 16.64
N GLY A 170 38.41 -9.66 16.56
CA GLY A 170 39.39 -10.44 15.82
C GLY A 170 39.65 -11.80 16.49
N GLY A 171 38.84 -12.79 16.14
CA GLY A 171 39.04 -14.18 16.54
C GLY A 171 39.38 -15.04 15.34
N THR A 172 40.65 -15.43 15.19
CA THR A 172 41.07 -16.47 14.25
C THR A 172 40.35 -17.78 14.58
N SER A 173 39.32 -18.10 13.81
CA SER A 173 38.70 -19.42 13.80
C SER A 173 38.57 -19.85 12.35
N ASN A 174 39.24 -20.96 12.01
CA ASN A 174 39.02 -21.69 10.77
C ASN A 174 37.56 -22.15 10.75
N GLN A 175 36.67 -21.33 10.18
CA GLN A 175 35.31 -21.72 9.86
C GLN A 175 35.17 -21.73 8.34
N VAL A 176 34.67 -22.86 7.86
CA VAL A 176 34.19 -23.07 6.50
C VAL A 176 33.31 -21.87 6.12
N ALA A 177 33.65 -21.19 5.02
CA ALA A 177 32.89 -20.05 4.53
C ALA A 177 31.41 -20.44 4.43
N PRO A 178 30.48 -19.70 5.08
CA PRO A 178 29.07 -19.83 4.77
C PRO A 178 28.92 -19.61 3.27
N GLN A 179 28.19 -20.49 2.57
CA GLN A 179 27.83 -20.25 1.18
C GLN A 179 27.00 -18.97 1.15
N VAL A 180 27.63 -17.86 0.75
CA VAL A 180 26.97 -16.56 0.61
C VAL A 180 26.00 -16.70 -0.56
N SER A 181 24.71 -16.52 -0.27
CA SER A 181 23.67 -16.38 -1.29
C SER A 181 24.15 -15.39 -2.36
N PRO A 182 24.11 -15.72 -3.67
CA PRO A 182 24.65 -14.84 -4.69
C PRO A 182 23.90 -13.50 -4.77
N GLY A 183 22.60 -13.46 -4.47
CA GLY A 183 21.76 -12.24 -4.48
C GLY A 183 21.57 -11.59 -3.10
N TYR A 184 20.92 -10.41 -3.12
CA TYR A 184 20.55 -9.67 -1.92
C TYR A 184 19.39 -10.32 -1.17
N THR A 185 19.43 -10.22 0.15
CA THR A 185 18.39 -10.64 1.10
C THR A 185 17.89 -9.42 1.86
N TYR A 186 16.72 -9.54 2.48
CA TYR A 186 16.09 -8.43 3.20
C TYR A 186 17.05 -7.77 4.19
N ALA A 187 17.08 -6.44 4.20
CA ALA A 187 17.94 -5.59 5.02
C ALA A 187 19.46 -5.62 4.68
N ASP A 188 19.89 -6.28 3.60
CA ASP A 188 21.28 -6.20 3.17
C ASP A 188 21.65 -4.81 2.69
N VAL A 189 22.89 -4.40 2.95
CA VAL A 189 23.48 -3.20 2.36
C VAL A 189 23.70 -3.43 0.86
N ILE A 190 23.13 -2.55 0.03
CA ILE A 190 23.29 -2.60 -1.42
C ILE A 190 24.65 -2.00 -1.80
N TRP A 191 25.44 -2.71 -2.60
CA TRP A 191 26.76 -2.26 -3.03
C TRP A 191 26.70 -1.45 -4.32
N THR A 192 27.56 -0.43 -4.41
CA THR A 192 27.69 0.44 -5.58
C THR A 192 29.12 0.53 -6.07
N GLN A 193 29.26 0.92 -7.34
CA GLN A 193 30.51 1.25 -7.99
C GLN A 193 30.43 2.66 -8.55
N GLU A 194 31.33 3.53 -8.13
CA GLU A 194 31.45 4.88 -8.71
C GLU A 194 32.10 4.82 -10.10
N GLU A 195 31.97 5.90 -10.88
CA GLU A 195 32.66 6.02 -12.19
C GLU A 195 34.19 5.84 -12.08
N SER A 196 34.76 6.20 -10.93
CA SER A 196 36.18 6.01 -10.60
C SER A 196 36.59 4.53 -10.44
N GLY A 197 35.62 3.63 -10.37
CA GLY A 197 35.81 2.21 -10.05
C GLY A 197 35.92 1.92 -8.56
N GLU A 198 35.84 2.93 -7.69
CA GLU A 198 35.84 2.78 -6.25
C GLU A 198 34.54 2.11 -5.77
N ARG A 199 34.66 1.24 -4.76
CA ARG A 199 33.55 0.51 -4.19
C ARG A 199 32.90 1.34 -3.09
N GLY A 200 31.59 1.47 -3.18
CA GLY A 200 30.75 2.12 -2.18
C GLY A 200 29.53 1.28 -1.84
N PHE A 201 28.62 1.89 -1.09
CA PHE A 201 27.29 1.35 -0.84
C PHE A 201 26.26 2.37 -1.27
N PHE A 202 25.05 1.90 -1.55
CA PHE A 202 23.94 2.75 -1.94
C PHE A 202 23.53 3.62 -0.74
N ARG A 203 23.64 4.94 -0.93
CA ARG A 203 23.42 5.94 0.12
C ARG A 203 22.09 6.63 -0.10
N LEU A 204 21.29 6.73 0.96
CA LEU A 204 20.04 7.48 0.97
C LEU A 204 20.09 8.48 2.14
N PRO A 205 20.41 9.77 1.90
CA PRO A 205 20.64 10.71 2.99
C PRO A 205 19.45 10.84 3.93
N ALA A 206 19.72 10.84 5.23
CA ALA A 206 18.68 10.84 6.28
C ALA A 206 19.15 11.64 7.50
N PRO A 207 18.22 12.09 8.37
CA PRO A 207 18.58 12.72 9.64
C PRO A 207 19.28 11.70 10.56
N ALA A 208 20.47 12.03 11.06
CA ALA A 208 21.25 11.17 11.95
C ALA A 208 21.61 11.92 13.25
N GLY A 209 20.88 11.63 14.34
CA GLY A 209 21.07 12.28 15.66
C GLY A 209 20.68 13.76 15.73
N THR A 210 20.49 14.42 14.58
CA THR A 210 20.00 15.79 14.42
C THR A 210 19.06 15.86 13.20
N ALA A 211 18.41 17.00 12.98
CA ALA A 211 17.62 17.23 11.76
C ALA A 211 18.48 17.40 10.49
N HIS A 212 19.82 17.34 10.59
CA HIS A 212 20.71 17.54 9.46
C HIS A 212 20.95 16.27 8.64
N CYS A 213 21.10 16.44 7.32
CA CYS A 213 21.34 15.34 6.40
C CYS A 213 22.70 14.67 6.65
N SER A 214 22.68 13.35 6.84
CA SER A 214 23.87 12.49 6.79
C SER A 214 23.93 11.76 5.46
N ASP A 215 24.95 12.06 4.65
CA ASP A 215 25.13 11.47 3.33
C ASP A 215 25.64 10.01 3.37
N ALA A 216 26.09 9.55 4.53
CA ALA A 216 26.64 8.20 4.72
C ALA A 216 25.59 7.19 5.23
N ASN A 217 24.29 7.49 5.12
CA ASN A 217 23.24 6.57 5.54
C ASN A 217 23.02 5.46 4.49
N PRO A 218 23.29 4.18 4.81
CA PRO A 218 23.10 3.09 3.86
C PRO A 218 21.61 2.81 3.66
N ALA A 219 21.21 2.56 2.41
CA ALA A 219 19.90 2.01 2.08
C ALA A 219 19.98 0.48 2.04
N ALA A 220 18.96 -0.15 2.59
CA ALA A 220 18.88 -1.59 2.74
C ALA A 220 17.92 -2.20 1.71
N PHE A 221 18.25 -3.41 1.24
CA PHE A 221 17.46 -4.09 0.23
C PHE A 221 16.08 -4.49 0.76
N LEU A 222 15.03 -4.23 -0.03
CA LEU A 222 13.60 -4.47 0.30
C LEU A 222 13.07 -3.67 1.50
N GLU A 223 13.73 -2.57 1.85
CA GLU A 223 13.21 -1.59 2.81
C GLU A 223 12.76 -0.31 2.08
N ASP A 224 11.49 -0.25 1.73
CA ASP A 224 10.87 0.96 1.18
C ASP A 224 10.96 2.09 2.21
N ARG A 225 11.51 3.23 1.80
CA ARG A 225 11.80 4.31 2.73
C ARG A 225 11.71 5.67 2.07
N THR A 226 11.12 6.63 2.79
CA THR A 226 11.16 8.05 2.47
C THR A 226 11.69 8.82 3.67
N THR A 227 12.64 9.72 3.44
CA THR A 227 13.32 10.49 4.48
C THR A 227 13.40 11.95 4.09
N SER A 228 13.34 12.83 5.09
CA SER A 228 13.53 14.26 4.90
C SER A 228 14.49 14.82 5.95
N CYS A 229 15.40 15.69 5.52
CA CYS A 229 16.44 16.27 6.35
C CYS A 229 16.76 17.71 5.90
N THR A 230 17.43 18.47 6.77
CA THR A 230 17.82 19.85 6.52
C THR A 230 19.31 19.96 6.20
N ARG A 231 19.69 20.84 5.26
CA ARG A 231 21.10 21.07 4.91
C ARG A 231 21.46 22.56 4.98
N PRO A 232 22.28 22.96 5.97
CA PRO A 232 22.90 24.28 5.96
C PRO A 232 24.11 24.29 5.02
N PHE A 233 24.25 25.34 4.21
CA PHE A 233 25.44 25.59 3.39
C PHE A 233 25.60 27.09 3.13
N ARG A 234 26.80 27.53 2.71
CA ARG A 234 27.08 28.91 2.35
C ARG A 234 26.86 29.13 0.87
N LEU A 235 25.75 29.76 0.49
CA LEU A 235 25.33 29.92 -0.90
C LEU A 235 26.46 30.34 -1.87
N ALA A 236 27.20 31.41 -1.58
CA ALA A 236 28.24 31.90 -2.51
C ALA A 236 29.51 31.02 -2.58
N GLN A 237 29.78 30.20 -1.57
CA GLN A 237 30.99 29.37 -1.50
C GLN A 237 30.70 27.93 -1.95
N ASP A 238 29.57 27.39 -1.50
CA ASP A 238 29.28 25.96 -1.53
C ASP A 238 28.36 25.57 -2.71
N CYS A 239 27.71 26.53 -3.38
CA CYS A 239 26.72 26.25 -4.44
C CYS A 239 27.24 25.26 -5.50
N THR A 240 28.44 25.51 -6.05
CA THR A 240 29.03 24.68 -7.12
C THR A 240 30.02 23.63 -6.60
N THR A 241 30.45 23.74 -5.35
CA THR A 241 31.50 22.88 -4.78
C THR A 241 30.97 21.77 -3.89
N LEU A 242 29.77 21.92 -3.33
CA LEU A 242 29.18 20.93 -2.42
C LEU A 242 28.53 19.80 -3.22
N PRO A 243 29.07 18.56 -3.19
CA PRO A 243 28.58 17.47 -4.03
C PRO A 243 27.11 17.12 -3.77
N ALA A 244 26.66 17.23 -2.51
CA ALA A 244 25.30 16.92 -2.12
C ALA A 244 24.20 17.83 -2.70
N LEU A 245 24.60 18.95 -3.35
CA LEU A 245 23.68 19.82 -4.10
C LEU A 245 23.60 19.42 -5.57
N SER A 246 24.56 18.63 -6.07
CA SER A 246 24.68 18.23 -7.47
C SER A 246 23.92 16.94 -7.74
N LEU A 247 23.22 16.90 -8.88
CA LEU A 247 22.55 15.70 -9.38
C LEU A 247 23.50 14.51 -9.53
N GLN A 248 24.76 14.76 -9.92
CA GLN A 248 25.77 13.71 -10.14
C GLN A 248 26.04 12.86 -8.90
N MET A 249 25.97 13.45 -7.69
CA MET A 249 26.14 12.70 -6.43
C MET A 249 25.13 11.55 -6.28
N TYR A 250 23.96 11.68 -6.92
CA TYR A 250 22.82 10.79 -6.78
C TYR A 250 22.61 9.89 -8.01
N THR A 251 23.34 10.12 -9.11
CA THR A 251 23.13 9.40 -10.38
C THR A 251 24.41 8.84 -10.99
N SER A 252 25.60 9.39 -10.66
CA SER A 252 26.90 8.97 -11.23
C SER A 252 27.51 7.78 -10.49
N PHE A 253 26.73 6.72 -10.32
CA PHE A 253 27.20 5.43 -9.83
C PHE A 253 26.36 4.31 -10.45
N SER A 254 26.89 3.10 -10.40
CA SER A 254 26.17 1.88 -10.78
C SER A 254 25.96 1.00 -9.55
N ILE A 255 24.81 0.33 -9.49
CA ILE A 255 24.47 -0.62 -8.42
C ILE A 255 24.92 -2.01 -8.85
N PHE A 256 25.55 -2.80 -7.97
CA PHE A 256 25.84 -4.19 -8.29
C PHE A 256 24.54 -5.00 -8.35
N SER A 257 24.36 -5.78 -9.41
CA SER A 257 23.17 -6.60 -9.63
C SER A 257 23.01 -7.66 -8.53
N ASP A 258 24.11 -8.17 -7.98
CA ASP A 258 24.11 -9.19 -6.95
C ASP A 258 25.35 -9.05 -6.03
N LYS A 259 25.46 -9.88 -4.99
CA LYS A 259 26.60 -9.89 -4.05
C LYS A 259 27.87 -10.50 -4.66
N THR A 260 27.79 -11.11 -5.84
CA THR A 260 28.96 -11.66 -6.55
C THR A 260 29.72 -10.59 -7.32
N GLU A 261 29.15 -9.38 -7.44
CA GLU A 261 29.78 -8.19 -8.01
C GLU A 261 30.18 -8.36 -9.50
N ASN A 262 29.57 -9.31 -10.21
CA ASN A 262 29.92 -9.62 -11.60
C ASN A 262 29.27 -8.69 -12.63
N SER A 263 28.15 -8.06 -12.25
CA SER A 263 27.34 -7.22 -13.12
C SER A 263 26.90 -5.96 -12.39
N THR A 264 26.85 -4.84 -13.10
CA THR A 264 26.40 -3.55 -12.57
C THR A 264 25.23 -3.01 -13.39
N VAL A 265 24.35 -2.28 -12.71
CA VAL A 265 23.14 -1.66 -13.23
C VAL A 265 23.28 -0.15 -13.02
N ALA A 266 23.28 0.61 -14.11
CA ALA A 266 23.35 2.06 -14.04
C ALA A 266 22.02 2.66 -13.56
N VAL A 267 22.09 3.83 -12.93
CA VAL A 267 20.90 4.60 -12.55
C VAL A 267 20.37 5.35 -13.77
N ASP A 268 19.17 5.00 -14.23
CA ASP A 268 18.49 5.67 -15.34
C ASP A 268 17.65 6.85 -14.83
N VAL A 269 17.89 8.06 -15.36
CA VAL A 269 17.17 9.26 -14.92
C VAL A 269 15.90 9.42 -15.76
N THR A 270 14.75 9.11 -15.14
CA THR A 270 13.46 9.08 -15.84
C THR A 270 12.78 10.44 -15.92
N SER A 271 12.99 11.31 -14.93
CA SER A 271 12.42 12.66 -14.94
C SER A 271 13.25 13.66 -14.12
N ILE A 272 13.30 14.91 -14.60
CA ILE A 272 13.89 16.04 -13.90
C ILE A 272 12.88 17.18 -13.87
N VAL A 273 12.61 17.71 -12.67
CA VAL A 273 11.72 18.84 -12.45
C VAL A 273 12.53 20.01 -11.90
N LEU A 274 12.44 21.18 -12.54
CA LEU A 274 13.02 22.42 -12.02
C LEU A 274 12.04 23.10 -11.05
N GLN A 275 12.53 23.67 -9.96
CA GLN A 275 11.75 24.47 -9.01
C GLN A 275 12.32 25.89 -8.91
N ALA A 276 11.50 26.91 -9.16
CA ALA A 276 11.86 28.32 -9.00
C ALA A 276 11.78 28.77 -7.53
N LEU A 277 12.27 29.99 -7.26
CA LEU A 277 12.29 30.59 -5.91
C LEU A 277 10.89 30.76 -5.30
N ASP A 278 9.88 30.96 -6.13
CA ASP A 278 8.48 31.06 -5.70
C ASP A 278 7.81 29.70 -5.47
N GLY A 279 8.56 28.60 -5.61
CA GLY A 279 8.07 27.24 -5.51
C GLY A 279 7.42 26.70 -6.79
N THR A 280 7.34 27.50 -7.86
CA THR A 280 6.82 27.05 -9.15
C THR A 280 7.70 25.95 -9.70
N ARG A 281 7.11 24.81 -10.05
CA ARG A 281 7.85 23.69 -10.64
C ARG A 281 7.61 23.60 -12.15
N THR A 282 8.55 23.03 -12.89
CA THR A 282 8.45 22.84 -14.35
C THR A 282 9.17 21.56 -14.73
N LEU A 283 8.48 20.65 -15.42
CA LEU A 283 9.07 19.43 -15.96
C LEU A 283 10.01 19.77 -17.12
N LEU A 284 11.20 19.18 -17.14
CA LEU A 284 12.10 19.24 -18.28
C LEU A 284 11.84 18.07 -19.23
N ASP A 285 11.76 18.35 -20.53
CA ASP A 285 11.87 17.33 -21.56
C ASP A 285 13.33 16.86 -21.62
N THR A 286 13.59 15.64 -21.13
CA THR A 286 14.92 15.03 -20.96
C THR A 286 15.64 14.69 -22.27
N THR A 287 15.16 15.19 -23.41
CA THR A 287 15.78 14.99 -24.73
C THR A 287 17.01 15.86 -24.98
N ASP A 288 17.26 16.86 -24.12
CA ASP A 288 18.41 17.75 -24.25
C ASP A 288 19.53 17.30 -23.30
N GLY A 289 20.68 16.91 -23.89
CA GLY A 289 21.92 16.51 -23.19
C GLY A 289 22.62 17.64 -22.43
N SER A 290 21.85 18.41 -21.66
CA SER A 290 22.29 19.53 -20.85
C SER A 290 22.82 19.02 -19.50
N SER A 291 23.98 19.54 -19.09
CA SER A 291 24.52 19.28 -17.75
C SER A 291 23.76 20.12 -16.72
N PHE A 292 22.96 19.48 -15.86
CA PHE A 292 22.19 20.14 -14.80
C PHE A 292 22.97 20.23 -13.49
N GLY A 293 24.17 20.81 -13.55
CA GLY A 293 24.97 21.11 -12.36
C GLY A 293 24.44 22.33 -11.61
N PRO A 294 24.68 22.42 -10.29
CA PRO A 294 24.42 23.63 -9.52
C PRO A 294 25.15 24.82 -10.15
N MET A 295 24.45 25.95 -10.30
CA MET A 295 25.03 27.16 -10.86
C MET A 295 24.65 28.39 -10.03
N LEU A 296 25.65 29.20 -9.71
CA LEU A 296 25.46 30.44 -8.99
C LEU A 296 25.02 31.53 -9.98
N GLY A 297 23.93 32.23 -9.66
CA GLY A 297 23.44 33.36 -10.46
C GLY A 297 24.42 34.54 -10.44
N GLU A 298 24.25 35.47 -11.38
CA GLU A 298 25.20 36.58 -11.62
C GLU A 298 25.44 37.48 -10.38
N ASP A 299 24.49 37.56 -9.45
CA ASP A 299 24.55 38.40 -8.24
C ASP A 299 25.01 37.64 -6.96
N ASP A 300 25.49 36.39 -7.07
CA ASP A 300 25.86 35.52 -5.91
C ASP A 300 24.75 35.40 -4.83
N SER A 301 23.50 35.62 -5.26
CA SER A 301 22.32 35.72 -4.42
C SER A 301 21.44 34.47 -4.49
N VAL A 302 21.48 33.78 -5.64
CA VAL A 302 20.65 32.62 -5.95
C VAL A 302 21.54 31.49 -6.49
N CYS A 303 21.38 30.29 -5.95
CA CYS A 303 21.98 29.06 -6.45
C CYS A 303 20.90 28.23 -7.15
N ASN A 304 21.02 28.04 -8.46
CA ASN A 304 20.10 27.27 -9.28
C ASN A 304 20.55 25.81 -9.39
N ASN A 305 19.62 24.94 -9.78
CA ASN A 305 19.83 23.50 -10.00
C ASN A 305 20.32 22.73 -8.75
N VAL A 306 19.90 23.16 -7.56
CA VAL A 306 20.20 22.47 -6.30
C VAL A 306 19.26 21.27 -6.13
N VAL A 307 19.77 20.08 -5.90
CA VAL A 307 18.93 18.90 -5.61
C VAL A 307 18.09 19.12 -4.35
N LEU A 308 16.77 19.14 -4.49
CA LEU A 308 15.81 19.21 -3.38
C LEU A 308 15.14 17.86 -3.10
N GLN A 309 14.93 17.04 -4.13
CA GLN A 309 14.28 15.74 -3.98
C GLN A 309 14.91 14.70 -4.91
N VAL A 310 15.07 13.48 -4.42
CA VAL A 310 15.48 12.31 -5.21
C VAL A 310 14.60 11.12 -4.84
N SER A 311 14.02 10.47 -5.84
CA SER A 311 13.23 9.25 -5.66
C SER A 311 13.76 8.14 -6.55
N TYR A 312 14.07 6.99 -5.96
CA TYR A 312 14.55 5.80 -6.65
C TYR A 312 13.48 4.72 -6.74
N ILE A 313 13.43 4.03 -7.86
CA ILE A 313 12.67 2.79 -8.05
C ILE A 313 13.67 1.71 -8.46
N ILE A 314 13.85 0.70 -7.62
CA ILE A 314 14.76 -0.42 -7.86
C ILE A 314 13.91 -1.64 -8.23
N THR A 315 14.12 -2.17 -9.42
CA THR A 315 13.45 -3.40 -9.86
C THR A 315 14.33 -4.60 -9.56
N TYR A 316 13.79 -5.62 -8.89
CA TYR A 316 14.50 -6.84 -8.54
C TYR A 316 13.85 -8.09 -9.17
N GLY A 317 14.68 -9.04 -9.58
CA GLY A 317 14.28 -10.31 -10.15
C GLY A 317 14.29 -11.43 -9.11
N GLU A 318 14.18 -12.67 -9.59
CA GLU A 318 14.26 -13.85 -8.74
C GLU A 318 15.60 -13.91 -7.98
N MET A 319 15.56 -14.50 -6.77
CA MET A 319 16.73 -14.68 -5.90
C MET A 319 17.45 -13.39 -5.48
N GLY A 320 16.80 -12.22 -5.56
CA GLY A 320 17.32 -10.97 -5.02
C GLY A 320 18.36 -10.30 -5.91
N THR A 321 18.26 -10.51 -7.23
CA THR A 321 19.08 -9.81 -8.22
C THR A 321 18.46 -8.47 -8.55
N ILE A 322 19.23 -7.39 -8.55
CA ILE A 322 18.79 -6.06 -8.99
C ILE A 322 18.90 -6.02 -10.52
N VAL A 323 17.79 -5.71 -11.20
CA VAL A 323 17.66 -5.76 -12.66
C VAL A 323 17.73 -4.36 -13.27
N SER A 324 17.06 -3.38 -12.66
CA SER A 324 17.04 -2.00 -13.14
C SER A 324 16.93 -1.02 -11.98
N THR A 325 17.39 0.22 -12.21
CA THR A 325 17.27 1.31 -11.24
C THR A 325 16.90 2.58 -11.97
N ALA A 326 15.78 3.18 -11.57
CA ALA A 326 15.28 4.44 -12.10
C ALA A 326 15.33 5.52 -11.03
N ALA A 327 15.68 6.75 -11.40
CA ALA A 327 15.71 7.92 -10.53
C ALA A 327 14.88 9.07 -11.11
N SER A 328 14.15 9.76 -10.23
CA SER A 328 13.44 11.00 -10.54
C SER A 328 13.89 12.10 -9.57
N LEU A 329 14.16 13.31 -10.08
CA LEU A 329 14.79 14.38 -9.31
C LEU A 329 14.03 15.71 -9.42
N VAL A 330 14.08 16.49 -8.33
CA VAL A 330 13.66 17.90 -8.31
C VAL A 330 14.87 18.78 -8.03
N LEU A 331 15.18 19.70 -8.94
CA LEU A 331 16.29 20.66 -8.85
C LEU A 331 15.73 22.07 -8.63
N GLY A 332 16.07 22.72 -7.52
CA GLY A 332 15.56 24.01 -7.12
C GLY A 332 16.53 25.18 -7.26
N ALA A 333 15.96 26.38 -7.41
CA ALA A 333 16.61 27.65 -7.14
C ALA A 333 16.47 27.97 -5.65
N VAL A 334 17.58 28.34 -5.02
CA VAL A 334 17.69 28.60 -3.58
C VAL A 334 18.36 29.94 -3.38
N ASP A 335 17.78 30.80 -2.55
CA ASP A 335 18.41 32.05 -2.11
C ASP A 335 18.89 31.96 -0.65
N ARG A 336 19.39 33.08 -0.11
CA ARG A 336 19.92 33.13 1.26
C ARG A 336 18.85 33.01 2.36
N ILE A 337 17.59 33.37 2.08
CA ILE A 337 16.53 33.34 3.08
C ILE A 337 15.91 31.94 3.21
N MET A 338 16.12 31.08 2.21
CA MET A 338 15.66 29.68 2.20
C MET A 338 16.62 28.70 2.89
N LEU A 339 17.70 29.18 3.51
CA LEU A 339 18.68 28.34 4.20
C LEU A 339 18.33 28.14 5.69
N PRO A 340 18.49 26.92 6.26
CA PRO A 340 18.90 25.68 5.59
C PRO A 340 17.80 25.12 4.70
N ILE A 341 18.17 24.52 3.56
CA ILE A 341 17.19 23.87 2.69
C ILE A 341 16.70 22.56 3.30
N GLN A 342 15.49 22.16 2.95
CA GLN A 342 14.97 20.82 3.22
C GLN A 342 15.16 19.96 1.97
N GLN A 343 15.76 18.78 2.13
CA GLN A 343 15.91 17.78 1.08
C GLN A 343 15.08 16.54 1.43
N GLU A 344 14.59 15.85 0.40
CA GLU A 344 13.77 14.64 0.53
C GLU A 344 14.34 13.51 -0.34
N PHE A 345 14.48 12.32 0.24
CA PHE A 345 15.07 11.16 -0.42
C PHE A 345 14.18 9.93 -0.23
N GLY A 346 13.86 9.24 -1.31
CA GLY A 346 13.01 8.05 -1.30
C GLY A 346 13.58 6.90 -2.12
N VAL A 347 13.32 5.66 -1.69
CA VAL A 347 13.57 4.44 -2.45
C VAL A 347 12.37 3.51 -2.32
N MET A 348 11.99 2.87 -3.42
CA MET A 348 10.98 1.82 -3.47
C MET A 348 11.49 0.63 -4.26
N PHE A 349 11.15 -0.58 -3.82
CA PHE A 349 11.51 -1.83 -4.47
C PHE A 349 10.30 -2.45 -5.17
N VAL A 350 10.49 -2.87 -6.42
CA VAL A 350 9.44 -3.50 -7.24
C VAL A 350 9.96 -4.81 -7.81
N GLN A 351 9.19 -5.90 -7.69
CA GLN A 351 9.57 -7.16 -8.29
C GLN A 351 9.32 -7.15 -9.81
N GLU A 352 10.22 -7.75 -10.59
CA GLU A 352 10.07 -7.91 -12.04
C GLU A 352 8.84 -8.78 -12.35
N SER A 353 7.76 -8.14 -12.80
CA SER A 353 6.45 -8.78 -13.02
C SER A 353 6.49 -9.89 -14.07
N THR A 354 6.11 -11.11 -13.70
CA THR A 354 5.69 -12.17 -14.66
C THR A 354 4.18 -12.17 -14.96
N THR A 355 3.37 -11.36 -14.25
CA THR A 355 1.90 -11.17 -14.41
C THR A 355 1.48 -9.79 -13.83
N PRO A 356 0.31 -9.20 -14.18
CA PRO A 356 0.05 -7.78 -13.93
C PRO A 356 0.12 -7.41 -12.44
N ALA A 357 0.71 -6.25 -12.15
CA ALA A 357 0.99 -5.73 -10.81
C ALA A 357 -0.21 -5.88 -9.86
N VAL A 358 -0.03 -6.73 -8.85
CA VAL A 358 -1.06 -7.02 -7.86
C VAL A 358 -1.02 -5.98 -6.76
N LEU A 359 -2.20 -5.60 -6.26
CA LEU A 359 -2.36 -4.49 -5.32
C LEU A 359 -2.01 -4.95 -3.90
N PRO A 360 -1.20 -4.19 -3.14
CA PRO A 360 -1.04 -4.43 -1.71
C PRO A 360 -2.38 -4.26 -0.98
N LEU A 361 -2.78 -5.29 -0.25
CA LEU A 361 -3.83 -5.26 0.76
C LEU A 361 -3.48 -4.23 1.83
N SER A 362 -4.48 -3.48 2.25
CA SER A 362 -4.33 -2.39 3.21
C SER A 362 -4.76 -2.81 4.62
N GLY A 363 -4.72 -4.12 4.88
CA GLY A 363 -5.05 -4.78 6.15
C GLY A 363 -5.92 -6.03 5.95
N ASN A 364 -5.98 -6.89 6.97
CA ASN A 364 -6.64 -8.20 6.90
C ASN A 364 -7.32 -8.52 8.25
N PRO A 365 -8.67 -8.54 8.39
CA PRO A 365 -9.59 -7.79 7.54
C PRO A 365 -9.62 -6.31 7.95
N GLY A 366 -10.12 -5.44 7.07
CA GLY A 366 -10.26 -4.02 7.36
C GLY A 366 -8.97 -3.23 7.24
N TYR A 367 -9.10 -1.91 7.29
CA TYR A 367 -7.99 -1.01 6.99
C TYR A 367 -7.08 -0.76 8.21
N VAL A 368 -5.77 -0.76 7.97
CA VAL A 368 -4.75 -0.31 8.93
C VAL A 368 -4.39 1.14 8.63
N ALA A 369 -4.32 1.97 9.68
CA ALA A 369 -3.96 3.37 9.54
C ALA A 369 -2.56 3.54 8.95
N GLY A 370 -2.41 4.46 7.99
CA GLY A 370 -1.15 4.71 7.30
C GLY A 370 -0.87 3.84 6.07
N LEU A 371 -1.69 2.81 5.80
CA LEU A 371 -1.63 2.07 4.54
C LEU A 371 -2.53 2.70 3.46
N PRO A 372 -2.23 2.54 2.17
CA PRO A 372 -3.03 3.10 1.06
C PRO A 372 -4.52 2.71 1.09
N LEU A 373 -5.36 3.44 0.36
CA LEU A 373 -6.71 2.99 0.03
C LEU A 373 -6.68 2.09 -1.20
N VAL A 374 -7.38 0.96 -1.12
CA VAL A 374 -7.57 0.08 -2.27
C VAL A 374 -8.69 0.64 -3.12
N ALA A 375 -8.38 1.12 -4.33
CA ALA A 375 -9.34 1.76 -5.22
C ALA A 375 -9.16 1.27 -6.66
N GLY A 376 -10.25 1.25 -7.44
CA GLY A 376 -10.20 0.72 -8.80
C GLY A 376 -11.38 1.11 -9.69
N SER A 377 -11.23 0.81 -10.98
CA SER A 377 -12.29 0.87 -12.00
C SER A 377 -12.64 -0.55 -12.48
N ARG A 378 -13.84 -0.74 -13.04
CA ARG A 378 -14.28 -2.05 -13.56
C ARG A 378 -13.49 -2.53 -14.80
N THR A 379 -12.62 -1.69 -15.33
CA THR A 379 -11.68 -1.99 -16.41
C THR A 379 -10.28 -1.73 -15.86
N ALA A 380 -9.48 -2.78 -15.71
CA ALA A 380 -8.09 -2.69 -15.29
C ALA A 380 -7.25 -2.17 -16.47
N GLU A 381 -7.03 -0.86 -16.50
CA GLU A 381 -5.95 -0.25 -17.28
C GLU A 381 -5.02 0.46 -16.30
N TYR A 382 -3.72 0.22 -16.44
CA TYR A 382 -2.70 0.89 -15.65
C TYR A 382 -2.54 2.33 -16.12
N PRO A 383 -2.63 3.29 -15.20
CA PRO A 383 -2.47 4.66 -15.60
C PRO A 383 -1.32 5.32 -14.86
N PHE A 384 -0.33 5.75 -15.65
CA PHE A 384 0.60 6.77 -15.22
C PHE A 384 -0.21 8.03 -14.90
N SER A 385 -0.31 8.35 -13.61
CA SER A 385 -0.94 9.59 -13.17
C SER A 385 0.01 10.74 -13.46
N ARG A 386 -0.51 11.79 -14.12
CA ARG A 386 0.25 13.03 -14.30
C ARG A 386 0.04 13.92 -13.09
N ASP A 387 1.11 14.50 -12.57
CA ASP A 387 1.03 15.53 -11.52
C ASP A 387 0.58 16.89 -12.12
N CYS A 388 0.56 17.94 -11.28
CA CYS A 388 0.24 19.30 -11.73
C CYS A 388 1.15 19.84 -12.85
N LEU A 389 2.31 19.24 -13.06
CA LEU A 389 3.35 19.66 -14.00
C LEU A 389 3.35 18.83 -15.28
N GLY A 390 2.45 17.86 -15.39
CA GLY A 390 2.48 16.88 -16.46
C GLY A 390 3.61 15.87 -16.33
N ALA A 391 4.35 15.87 -15.21
CA ALA A 391 5.38 14.89 -14.92
C ALA A 391 4.72 13.52 -14.75
N THR A 392 5.25 12.54 -15.47
CA THR A 392 4.96 11.14 -15.22
C THR A 392 5.62 10.75 -13.91
N GLY A 393 4.82 10.66 -12.85
CA GLY A 393 5.28 10.25 -11.53
C GLY A 393 4.10 9.71 -10.71
N PRO A 394 4.32 8.75 -9.80
CA PRO A 394 3.25 8.23 -8.98
C PRO A 394 2.68 9.35 -8.10
N ARG A 395 1.35 9.53 -8.11
CA ARG A 395 0.70 10.36 -7.09
C ARG A 395 0.89 9.70 -5.74
N VAL A 396 1.10 10.51 -4.71
CA VAL A 396 1.10 10.02 -3.33
C VAL A 396 -0.23 9.31 -3.06
N PRO A 397 -0.21 8.04 -2.62
CA PRO A 397 -1.44 7.31 -2.34
C PRO A 397 -2.20 7.95 -1.19
N VAL A 398 -3.52 7.84 -1.23
CA VAL A 398 -4.36 8.23 -0.09
C VAL A 398 -4.19 7.18 1.01
N LEU A 399 -3.65 7.57 2.16
CA LEU A 399 -3.39 6.68 3.29
C LEU A 399 -4.58 6.70 4.26
N PHE A 400 -5.08 5.52 4.63
CA PHE A 400 -6.22 5.36 5.52
C PHE A 400 -5.96 6.04 6.88
N GLY A 401 -6.92 6.84 7.35
CA GLY A 401 -6.88 7.47 8.67
C GLY A 401 -6.02 8.73 8.76
N LEU A 402 -5.36 9.15 7.67
CA LEU A 402 -4.52 10.35 7.63
C LEU A 402 -5.15 11.42 6.74
N ASN A 403 -5.54 12.55 7.34
CA ASN A 403 -6.04 13.70 6.59
C ASN A 403 -4.88 14.36 5.83
N MET A 404 -5.11 14.71 4.57
CA MET A 404 -4.07 15.25 3.69
C MET A 404 -4.60 16.40 2.83
N VAL A 405 -3.73 17.36 2.52
CA VAL A 405 -4.03 18.43 1.56
C VAL A 405 -2.80 18.67 0.69
N SER A 406 -3.01 18.79 -0.60
CA SER A 406 -2.00 19.15 -1.59
C SER A 406 -2.57 20.21 -2.52
N GLY A 407 -1.70 21.03 -3.12
CA GLY A 407 -2.13 22.06 -4.03
C GLY A 407 -0.99 22.59 -4.86
N CYS A 408 -1.34 23.23 -5.98
CA CYS A 408 -0.39 23.78 -6.90
C CYS A 408 -0.96 25.05 -7.55
N THR A 409 -0.05 25.89 -7.99
CA THR A 409 -0.36 27.16 -8.64
C THR A 409 -0.10 27.02 -10.13
N LEU A 410 -1.15 27.15 -10.93
CA LEU A 410 -1.09 27.03 -12.39
C LEU A 410 -1.10 28.41 -13.04
N ARG A 411 -0.22 28.62 -14.01
CA ARG A 411 -0.16 29.84 -14.82
C ARG A 411 -0.65 29.53 -16.23
N PHE A 412 -1.55 30.36 -16.75
CA PHE A 412 -2.13 30.18 -18.08
C PHE A 412 -1.76 31.33 -19.02
N GLU A 413 -1.61 31.00 -20.30
CA GLU A 413 -1.42 31.97 -21.38
C GLU A 413 -2.72 32.76 -21.66
N GLU A 414 -2.58 33.99 -22.14
CA GLU A 414 -3.62 35.04 -22.19
C GLU A 414 -4.86 34.75 -23.07
N SER A 415 -4.93 33.58 -23.74
CA SER A 415 -6.01 33.22 -24.68
C SER A 415 -6.65 31.84 -24.44
N ALA A 416 -6.50 31.26 -23.25
CA ALA A 416 -7.01 29.92 -22.99
C ALA A 416 -8.56 29.86 -22.94
N ASN A 417 -9.15 28.91 -23.68
CA ASN A 417 -10.60 28.67 -23.69
C ASN A 417 -11.04 28.07 -22.33
N CYS A 418 -12.08 28.63 -21.73
CA CYS A 418 -12.59 28.25 -20.42
C CYS A 418 -12.95 26.77 -20.31
N SER A 419 -13.59 26.18 -21.33
CA SER A 419 -13.95 24.76 -21.31
C SER A 419 -12.71 23.87 -21.30
N LEU A 420 -11.68 24.22 -22.08
CA LEU A 420 -10.42 23.49 -22.13
C LEU A 420 -9.64 23.61 -20.81
N VAL A 421 -9.61 24.81 -20.21
CA VAL A 421 -8.98 25.03 -18.89
C VAL A 421 -9.70 24.23 -17.82
N SER A 422 -11.04 24.22 -17.84
CA SER A 422 -11.84 23.44 -16.89
C SER A 422 -11.57 21.94 -17.01
N GLU A 423 -11.55 21.37 -18.22
CA GLU A 423 -11.24 19.95 -18.44
C GLU A 423 -9.81 19.61 -18.04
N LEU A 424 -8.84 20.48 -18.36
CA LEU A 424 -7.45 20.30 -17.99
C LEU A 424 -7.28 20.29 -16.48
N ILE A 425 -7.85 21.27 -15.76
CA ILE A 425 -7.75 21.34 -14.30
C ILE A 425 -8.47 20.16 -13.65
N LEU A 426 -9.64 19.76 -14.15
CA LEU A 426 -10.33 18.58 -13.62
C LEU A 426 -9.47 17.33 -13.75
N ARG A 427 -8.79 17.15 -14.89
CA ARG A 427 -7.83 16.05 -15.10
C ARG A 427 -6.61 16.15 -14.19
N VAL A 428 -6.16 17.37 -13.85
CA VAL A 428 -5.08 17.57 -12.87
C VAL A 428 -5.56 17.28 -11.44
N LEU A 429 -6.80 17.61 -11.08
CA LEU A 429 -7.33 17.31 -9.75
C LEU A 429 -7.54 15.79 -9.56
N ARG A 430 -8.12 15.12 -10.57
CA ARG A 430 -8.45 13.69 -10.56
C ARG A 430 -7.31 12.75 -10.92
N GLY A 431 -6.34 13.20 -11.72
CA GLY A 431 -5.41 12.33 -12.44
C GLY A 431 -6.03 11.75 -13.71
N THR A 432 -5.26 10.91 -14.40
CA THR A 432 -5.64 10.29 -15.69
C THR A 432 -6.72 9.22 -15.54
N ASP A 433 -6.80 8.56 -14.37
CA ASP A 433 -7.69 7.41 -14.15
C ASP A 433 -8.21 7.36 -12.72
N PHE A 434 -9.10 8.30 -12.44
CA PHE A 434 -9.73 8.37 -11.13
C PHE A 434 -10.63 7.14 -10.91
N PRO A 435 -10.45 6.43 -9.78
CA PRO A 435 -11.20 5.21 -9.51
C PRO A 435 -12.69 5.48 -9.35
N GLY A 436 -13.53 4.53 -9.75
CA GLY A 436 -14.98 4.61 -9.53
C GLY A 436 -15.41 4.04 -8.18
N TYR A 437 -14.56 3.21 -7.57
CA TYR A 437 -14.87 2.45 -6.37
C TYR A 437 -13.66 2.37 -5.43
N VAL A 438 -13.93 2.25 -4.15
CA VAL A 438 -12.96 1.99 -3.07
C VAL A 438 -13.40 0.72 -2.36
N ALA A 439 -12.46 -0.17 -2.04
CA ALA A 439 -12.75 -1.40 -1.34
C ALA A 439 -13.22 -1.12 0.10
N SER A 440 -14.22 -1.85 0.58
CA SER A 440 -14.83 -1.64 1.90
C SER A 440 -13.93 -2.12 3.03
N PHE A 441 -13.15 -3.19 2.81
CA PHE A 441 -12.11 -3.68 3.71
C PHE A 441 -10.74 -3.67 3.01
N GLY A 442 -9.66 -3.60 3.80
CA GLY A 442 -8.29 -3.60 3.28
C GLY A 442 -7.89 -4.86 2.51
N ASN A 443 -8.63 -5.96 2.68
CA ASN A 443 -8.43 -7.25 2.00
C ASN A 443 -9.58 -7.67 1.08
N SER A 444 -10.42 -6.73 0.67
CA SER A 444 -11.55 -7.03 -0.22
C SER A 444 -11.07 -7.43 -1.61
N PRO A 445 -11.38 -8.64 -2.12
CA PRO A 445 -10.88 -9.09 -3.40
C PRO A 445 -11.58 -8.37 -4.56
N ALA A 446 -10.87 -8.21 -5.67
CA ALA A 446 -11.37 -7.47 -6.85
C ALA A 446 -12.66 -8.07 -7.46
N ASN A 447 -12.89 -9.38 -7.29
CA ASN A 447 -14.07 -10.09 -7.80
C ASN A 447 -15.32 -9.95 -6.90
N ALA A 448 -15.18 -9.49 -5.66
CA ALA A 448 -16.28 -9.39 -4.70
C ALA A 448 -16.99 -8.04 -4.81
N VAL A 449 -17.80 -7.84 -5.86
CA VAL A 449 -18.46 -6.56 -6.19
C VAL A 449 -19.21 -5.90 -5.02
N MET A 450 -19.78 -6.69 -4.10
CA MET A 450 -20.51 -6.18 -2.93
C MET A 450 -19.61 -5.55 -1.87
N ASP A 451 -18.31 -5.85 -1.91
CA ASP A 451 -17.32 -5.33 -0.99
C ASP A 451 -16.71 -4.01 -1.51
N TRP A 452 -17.23 -3.43 -2.60
CA TRP A 452 -16.73 -2.19 -3.19
C TRP A 452 -17.73 -1.05 -3.00
N VAL A 453 -17.26 0.05 -2.41
CA VAL A 453 -18.01 1.29 -2.17
C VAL A 453 -17.84 2.23 -3.36
N GLN A 454 -18.94 2.61 -3.99
CA GLN A 454 -18.90 3.56 -5.10
C GLN A 454 -18.53 4.96 -4.60
N ILE A 455 -17.61 5.62 -5.31
CA ILE A 455 -17.30 7.03 -5.10
C ILE A 455 -18.42 7.89 -5.68
N LYS A 456 -19.03 8.71 -4.84
CA LYS A 456 -20.11 9.63 -5.25
C LYS A 456 -19.53 10.99 -5.56
N THR A 457 -19.73 11.49 -6.78
CA THR A 457 -19.32 12.86 -7.14
C THR A 457 -20.42 13.86 -6.79
N GLN A 458 -20.05 14.94 -6.11
CA GLN A 458 -20.89 16.11 -5.84
C GLN A 458 -20.17 17.36 -6.34
N THR A 459 -20.84 18.19 -7.15
CA THR A 459 -20.28 19.45 -7.63
C THR A 459 -21.01 20.61 -6.99
N THR A 460 -20.27 21.49 -6.31
CA THR A 460 -20.81 22.69 -5.67
C THR A 460 -20.44 23.90 -6.52
N SER A 461 -21.46 24.59 -7.06
CA SER A 461 -21.29 25.83 -7.82
C SER A 461 -21.65 27.04 -6.97
N THR A 462 -20.78 28.03 -6.96
CA THR A 462 -20.96 29.30 -6.23
C THR A 462 -21.69 30.39 -7.04
N GLY A 463 -22.19 30.09 -8.24
CA GLY A 463 -22.92 31.06 -9.07
C GLY A 463 -23.66 30.50 -10.29
N THR A 464 -24.38 31.39 -10.99
CA THR A 464 -25.17 31.11 -12.20
C THR A 464 -24.60 31.84 -13.41
N THR A 465 -23.73 31.22 -14.25
CA THR A 465 -23.53 31.40 -15.72
C THR A 465 -22.23 30.76 -16.26
N SER A 466 -22.02 30.84 -17.58
CA SER A 466 -21.47 29.91 -18.59
C SER A 466 -20.11 29.23 -18.44
N CYS A 467 -19.32 29.45 -17.39
CA CYS A 467 -18.10 28.67 -17.18
C CYS A 467 -17.77 28.47 -15.70
N SER A 468 -17.67 27.21 -15.31
CA SER A 468 -17.36 26.77 -13.95
C SER A 468 -15.98 26.09 -13.96
N VAL A 469 -14.98 26.76 -13.41
CA VAL A 469 -13.63 26.19 -13.30
C VAL A 469 -13.51 25.44 -11.96
N PRO A 470 -13.13 24.15 -11.95
CA PRO A 470 -12.92 23.40 -10.71
C PRO A 470 -11.63 23.87 -10.05
N LEU A 471 -11.71 24.35 -8.80
CA LEU A 471 -10.54 24.83 -8.06
C LEU A 471 -10.10 23.85 -6.99
N SER A 472 -11.03 23.08 -6.41
CA SER A 472 -10.67 22.04 -5.46
C SER A 472 -11.42 20.74 -5.66
N LEU A 473 -10.77 19.66 -5.25
CA LEU A 473 -11.33 18.32 -5.12
C LEU A 473 -11.13 17.86 -3.68
N ASP A 474 -12.23 17.69 -2.94
CA ASP A 474 -12.21 17.23 -1.56
C ASP A 474 -12.77 15.80 -1.50
N LEU A 475 -11.95 14.83 -1.10
CA LEU A 475 -12.35 13.43 -0.96
C LEU A 475 -12.73 13.14 0.50
N GLU A 476 -14.02 13.01 0.76
CA GLU A 476 -14.56 12.67 2.07
C GLU A 476 -14.72 11.15 2.20
N VAL A 477 -13.94 10.54 3.09
CA VAL A 477 -13.98 9.11 3.38
C VAL A 477 -14.60 8.88 4.76
N LYS A 478 -15.77 8.25 4.80
CA LYS A 478 -16.45 7.87 6.04
C LYS A 478 -16.25 6.38 6.29
N TRP A 479 -15.83 6.05 7.50
CA TRP A 479 -15.53 4.68 7.91
C TRP A 479 -16.14 4.37 9.28
N THR A 480 -16.34 3.10 9.56
CA THR A 480 -16.92 2.60 10.82
C THR A 480 -16.14 1.41 11.33
N LYS A 481 -16.24 1.17 12.63
CA LYS A 481 -15.84 -0.06 13.32
C LYS A 481 -16.89 -1.13 13.08
N TYR A 482 -16.54 -2.15 12.30
CA TYR A 482 -17.37 -3.31 11.98
C TYR A 482 -16.96 -4.53 12.83
N GLY A 483 -17.92 -5.31 13.30
CA GLY A 483 -17.65 -6.54 14.05
C GLY A 483 -17.77 -6.39 15.57
N SER A 484 -17.03 -7.21 16.31
CA SER A 484 -17.08 -7.26 17.78
C SER A 484 -16.54 -5.98 18.44
N LEU A 485 -17.11 -5.62 19.60
CA LEU A 485 -16.57 -4.58 20.49
C LEU A 485 -15.14 -4.88 20.96
N VAL A 486 -14.80 -6.16 21.11
CA VAL A 486 -13.48 -6.62 21.56
C VAL A 486 -12.46 -6.55 20.43
N ASN A 487 -12.91 -6.64 19.17
CA ASN A 487 -12.02 -6.59 18.02
C ASN A 487 -12.69 -5.98 16.77
N PRO A 488 -12.94 -4.65 16.77
CA PRO A 488 -13.57 -3.99 15.65
C PRO A 488 -12.61 -3.82 14.47
N GLN A 489 -13.13 -3.97 13.25
CA GLN A 489 -12.39 -3.85 12.00
C GLN A 489 -12.78 -2.55 11.31
N ALA A 490 -11.82 -1.79 10.80
CA ALA A 490 -12.11 -0.58 10.07
C ALA A 490 -12.71 -0.91 8.69
N GLN A 491 -13.93 -0.45 8.46
CA GLN A 491 -14.66 -0.64 7.21
C GLN A 491 -15.04 0.73 6.62
N ILE A 492 -14.71 0.95 5.35
CA ILE A 492 -15.17 2.12 4.61
C ILE A 492 -16.64 1.92 4.22
N VAL A 493 -17.48 2.91 4.52
CA VAL A 493 -18.93 2.84 4.28
C VAL A 493 -19.40 3.87 3.26
N ASN A 494 -18.68 4.97 3.08
CA ASN A 494 -19.03 6.00 2.12
C ASN A 494 -17.80 6.77 1.67
N VAL A 495 -17.71 7.04 0.37
CA VAL A 495 -16.70 7.92 -0.21
C VAL A 495 -17.41 8.94 -1.09
N THR A 496 -17.18 10.22 -0.83
CA THR A 496 -17.74 11.33 -1.60
C THR A 496 -16.62 12.21 -2.12
N GLU A 497 -16.62 12.46 -3.42
CA GLU A 497 -15.76 13.42 -4.09
C GLU A 497 -16.53 14.72 -4.26
N VAL A 498 -16.08 15.79 -3.60
CA VAL A 498 -16.69 17.11 -3.67
C VAL A 498 -15.82 18.03 -4.52
N ILE A 499 -16.34 18.47 -5.67
CA ILE A 499 -15.66 19.40 -6.57
C ILE A 499 -16.21 20.80 -6.34
N GLN A 500 -15.36 21.72 -5.91
CA GLN A 500 -15.73 23.12 -5.75
C GLN A 500 -15.37 23.92 -7.00
N THR A 501 -16.35 24.63 -7.54
CA THR A 501 -16.18 25.47 -8.73
C THR A 501 -16.39 26.95 -8.40
N ASN A 502 -15.57 27.81 -8.99
CA ASN A 502 -15.76 29.25 -8.94
C ASN A 502 -16.22 29.76 -10.30
N THR A 503 -17.25 30.60 -10.30
CA THR A 503 -17.86 31.20 -11.50
C THR A 503 -17.23 32.53 -11.89
N SER A 504 -16.38 33.11 -11.04
CA SER A 504 -15.80 34.42 -11.28
C SER A 504 -14.39 34.31 -11.85
N SER A 505 -14.15 35.02 -12.95
CA SER A 505 -12.84 35.54 -13.39
C SER A 505 -12.01 34.82 -14.47
N LEU A 506 -12.62 34.19 -15.50
CA LEU A 506 -11.86 34.07 -16.78
C LEU A 506 -11.82 35.38 -17.58
N SER A 507 -12.77 36.28 -17.35
CA SER A 507 -12.73 37.67 -17.85
C SER A 507 -11.70 38.55 -17.13
N SER A 508 -11.04 38.05 -16.08
CA SER A 508 -9.89 38.70 -15.43
C SER A 508 -8.53 38.20 -15.94
N LEU A 509 -8.52 37.15 -16.77
CA LEU A 509 -7.33 36.58 -17.41
C LEU A 509 -7.01 37.27 -18.77
N SER A 510 -7.97 37.99 -19.34
CA SER A 510 -7.87 38.70 -20.63
C SER A 510 -7.09 40.02 -20.59
N GLY A 511 -6.32 40.28 -19.52
CA GLY A 511 -5.52 41.51 -19.36
C GLY A 511 -4.13 41.31 -18.73
N GLY A 512 -3.68 40.07 -18.60
CA GLY A 512 -2.38 39.70 -18.04
C GLY A 512 -2.41 38.26 -17.52
N GLY A 513 -1.46 37.44 -17.95
CA GLY A 513 -1.39 36.00 -17.65
C GLY A 513 -1.74 35.67 -16.20
N GLY A 514 -2.86 34.96 -16.01
CA GLY A 514 -3.44 34.81 -14.69
C GLY A 514 -3.10 33.47 -14.05
N ILE A 515 -3.09 33.53 -12.74
CA ILE A 515 -2.60 32.50 -11.84
C ILE A 515 -3.83 31.89 -11.17
N LEU A 516 -3.98 30.57 -11.25
CA LEU A 516 -5.05 29.83 -10.59
C LEU A 516 -4.44 28.90 -9.54
N PHE A 517 -4.93 28.99 -8.31
CA PHE A 517 -4.60 28.05 -7.26
C PHE A 517 -5.59 26.88 -7.29
N ILE A 518 -5.07 25.66 -7.34
CA ILE A 518 -5.88 24.45 -7.28
C ILE A 518 -5.40 23.56 -6.13
N SER A 519 -6.33 22.81 -5.52
CA SER A 519 -6.01 21.96 -4.38
C SER A 519 -6.81 20.67 -4.35
N THR A 520 -6.22 19.61 -3.81
CA THR A 520 -6.87 18.35 -3.52
C THR A 520 -6.74 18.07 -2.03
N SER A 521 -7.84 17.70 -1.38
CA SER A 521 -7.83 17.33 0.04
C SER A 521 -8.47 15.97 0.27
N VAL A 522 -8.09 15.30 1.36
CA VAL A 522 -8.70 14.06 1.83
C VAL A 522 -9.02 14.19 3.31
N THR A 523 -10.27 13.85 3.67
CA THR A 523 -10.74 13.87 5.05
C THR A 523 -11.32 12.51 5.44
N PHE A 524 -10.83 11.94 6.53
CA PHE A 524 -11.37 10.73 7.15
C PHE A 524 -12.29 11.08 8.32
N THR A 525 -13.49 10.50 8.32
CA THR A 525 -14.46 10.68 9.42
C THR A 525 -14.91 9.33 9.98
N ASP A 526 -14.71 9.13 11.28
CA ASP A 526 -15.25 7.98 12.01
C ASP A 526 -16.76 8.19 12.26
N VAL A 527 -17.59 7.32 11.69
CA VAL A 527 -19.05 7.32 11.86
C VAL A 527 -19.55 6.13 12.68
N SER A 528 -18.66 5.50 13.45
CA SER A 528 -18.99 4.36 14.30
C SER A 528 -20.09 4.69 15.29
N ALA A 529 -21.11 3.84 15.36
CA ALA A 529 -22.09 3.90 16.42
C ALA A 529 -21.44 3.57 17.77
N ALA A 530 -21.85 4.25 18.84
CA ALA A 530 -21.44 3.87 20.18
C ALA A 530 -21.88 2.43 20.45
N GLY A 531 -20.96 1.61 20.98
CA GLY A 531 -21.27 0.23 21.35
C GLY A 531 -22.42 0.19 22.34
N GLN A 532 -23.51 -0.50 21.99
CA GLN A 532 -24.61 -0.68 22.91
C GLN A 532 -24.33 -1.91 23.80
N PRO A 533 -24.27 -1.75 25.14
CA PRO A 533 -24.16 -2.89 26.03
C PRO A 533 -25.44 -3.73 25.90
N GLY A 534 -25.28 -4.96 25.43
CA GLY A 534 -26.37 -5.92 25.32
C GLY A 534 -25.86 -7.30 25.64
N TYR A 535 -26.29 -7.87 26.76
CA TYR A 535 -26.15 -9.30 26.98
C TYR A 535 -27.15 -10.01 26.05
N ARG A 536 -26.67 -10.95 25.23
CA ARG A 536 -27.60 -11.95 24.66
C ARG A 536 -28.24 -12.68 25.84
N ALA A 537 -29.52 -13.01 25.72
CA ALA A 537 -30.26 -13.72 26.76
C ALA A 537 -29.41 -14.90 27.28
N ALA A 538 -29.31 -15.03 28.60
CA ALA A 538 -28.60 -16.13 29.22
C ALA A 538 -29.11 -17.45 28.60
N PRO A 539 -28.23 -18.35 28.18
CA PRO A 539 -28.66 -19.62 27.59
C PRO A 539 -29.57 -20.31 28.59
N THR A 540 -30.79 -20.65 28.17
CA THR A 540 -31.70 -21.46 28.98
C THR A 540 -31.07 -22.84 29.14
N ILE A 541 -30.62 -23.15 30.36
CA ILE A 541 -30.15 -24.48 30.72
C ILE A 541 -31.41 -25.34 30.92
N ASP A 542 -31.82 -26.07 29.88
CA ASP A 542 -32.81 -27.15 30.00
C ASP A 542 -32.15 -28.37 30.67
N ALA A 543 -31.86 -28.24 31.97
CA ALA A 543 -31.41 -29.37 32.78
C ALA A 543 -32.61 -30.25 33.14
N LYS A 544 -32.78 -31.39 32.44
CA LYS A 544 -33.61 -32.48 32.93
C LYS A 544 -32.86 -33.21 34.04
N LEU A 545 -33.11 -32.80 35.28
CA LEU A 545 -32.56 -33.49 36.44
C LEU A 545 -33.30 -34.84 36.64
N PRO A 546 -32.59 -35.91 37.01
CA PRO A 546 -33.22 -37.14 37.51
C PRO A 546 -34.18 -36.85 38.65
N TYR A 547 -35.21 -37.69 38.81
CA TYR A 547 -36.26 -37.51 39.82
C TYR A 547 -35.72 -37.40 41.26
N ASP A 548 -34.54 -37.96 41.51
CA ASP A 548 -33.88 -38.08 42.80
C ASP A 548 -32.74 -37.07 43.03
N PHE A 549 -32.55 -36.08 42.14
CA PHE A 549 -31.43 -35.13 42.22
C PHE A 549 -31.30 -34.42 43.58
N PHE A 550 -32.42 -34.17 44.26
CA PHE A 550 -32.43 -33.54 45.57
C PHE A 550 -32.64 -34.51 46.75
N PHE A 551 -32.57 -35.83 46.57
CA PHE A 551 -32.71 -36.75 47.69
C PHE A 551 -31.41 -36.78 48.54
N PRO A 552 -31.46 -36.65 49.89
CA PRO A 552 -32.62 -36.46 50.78
C PRO A 552 -32.76 -35.00 51.29
N PHE A 553 -32.30 -34.01 50.53
CA PHE A 553 -32.19 -32.61 50.93
C PHE A 553 -33.46 -31.77 50.73
N VAL A 554 -34.61 -32.39 50.43
CA VAL A 554 -35.94 -31.74 50.39
C VAL A 554 -36.90 -32.41 51.36
#